data_AF-A0A7S7M0P0-F1
#
_entry.id   AF-A0A7S7M0P0-F1
#
_cell.length_a   1.000
_cell.length_b   1.000
_cell.length_c   1.000
_cell.angle_alpha   90.00
_cell.angle_beta   90.00
_cell.angle_gamma   90.00
#
_symmetry.space_group_name_H-M   'P 1'
#
loop_
_entity.id
_entity.type
_entity.pdbx_description
1 polymer ?
#
loop_
_entity_poly.entity_id
_entity_poly.type
_entity_poly.pdbx_seq_one_letter_code
_entity_poly.pdbx_strand_id
1 'polypeptide(L)'
;MQKSKNGFTMVELVFVIVILGILAAVAIPRFAATRTDAEITRARADIGSIRSAIVTERQGRLIRGLNDYMPRLSTGAGILFTGSDANRTLLMYGIAAGGAWTQGAVNAGVTDVYTITINGVTTTFTYTVSTGIFNCSTTTGTTAQKELCADLVN
;
A
#
# COMPACT_ATOMS: atom_id res chain seq x y z
N MET A 1 -43.42 35.01 32.69
CA MET A 1 -42.92 33.62 32.69
C MET A 1 -41.39 33.67 32.61
N GLN A 2 -40.68 33.55 33.74
CA GLN A 2 -39.21 33.52 33.73
C GLN A 2 -38.74 32.10 33.45
N LYS A 3 -38.05 31.91 32.32
CA LYS A 3 -37.35 30.67 31.96
C LYS A 3 -36.18 30.48 32.93
N SER A 4 -36.19 29.39 33.70
CA SER A 4 -35.02 28.90 34.42
C SER A 4 -33.91 28.57 33.41
N LYS A 5 -32.80 29.31 33.48
CA LYS A 5 -31.56 28.92 32.81
C LYS A 5 -30.85 27.91 33.71
N ASN A 6 -31.03 26.62 33.43
CA ASN A 6 -30.29 25.57 34.09
C ASN A 6 -28.83 25.62 33.57
N GLY A 7 -27.93 26.17 34.37
CA GLY A 7 -26.50 26.17 34.10
C GLY A 7 -25.90 24.78 34.35
N PHE A 8 -24.92 24.40 33.53
CA PHE A 8 -24.15 23.17 33.70
C PHE A 8 -23.35 23.25 35.01
N THR A 9 -23.37 22.20 35.84
CA THR A 9 -22.58 22.21 37.08
C THR A 9 -21.11 21.99 36.78
N MET A 10 -20.22 22.59 37.59
CA MET A 10 -18.78 22.32 37.45
C MET A 10 -18.47 20.83 37.63
N VAL A 11 -19.22 20.13 38.50
CA VAL A 11 -19.06 18.70 38.76
C VAL A 11 -19.40 17.86 37.53
N GLU A 12 -20.46 18.19 36.79
CA GLU A 12 -20.80 17.49 35.54
C GLU A 12 -19.70 17.65 34.50
N LEU A 13 -19.11 18.85 34.39
CA LEU A 13 -18.03 19.07 33.43
C LEU A 13 -16.77 18.29 33.81
N VAL A 14 -16.43 18.25 35.10
CA VAL A 14 -15.30 17.46 35.61
C VAL A 14 -15.51 15.96 35.38
N PHE A 15 -16.70 15.43 35.61
CA PHE A 15 -16.97 14.01 35.40
C PHE A 15 -16.87 13.62 33.91
N VAL A 16 -17.35 14.49 33.01
CA VAL A 16 -17.26 14.27 31.56
C VAL A 16 -15.81 14.20 31.08
N ILE A 17 -14.94 15.13 31.50
CA ILE A 17 -13.53 15.10 31.07
C ILE A 17 -12.77 13.89 31.65
N VAL A 18 -13.15 13.42 32.84
CA VAL A 18 -12.56 12.20 33.43
C VAL A 18 -12.93 10.97 32.61
N ILE A 19 -14.21 10.81 32.26
CA ILE A 19 -14.66 9.69 31.42
C ILE A 19 -14.00 9.75 30.04
N LEU A 20 -13.96 10.92 29.40
CA LEU A 20 -13.30 11.10 28.11
C LEU A 20 -11.80 10.80 28.19
N GLY A 21 -11.15 11.14 29.31
CA GLY A 21 -9.75 10.81 29.56
C GLY A 21 -9.49 9.30 29.63
N ILE A 22 -10.34 8.55 30.34
CA ILE A 22 -10.23 7.08 30.43
C ILE A 22 -10.47 6.43 29.06
N LEU A 23 -11.52 6.85 28.35
CA LEU A 23 -11.84 6.33 27.02
C LEU A 23 -10.72 6.62 26.01
N ALA A 24 -10.15 7.84 26.04
CA ALA A 24 -9.04 8.21 25.17
C ALA A 24 -7.78 7.37 25.45
N ALA A 25 -7.44 7.14 26.71
CA ALA A 25 -6.26 6.36 27.10
C ALA A 25 -6.29 4.93 26.55
N VAL A 26 -7.47 4.29 26.48
CA VAL A 26 -7.63 2.93 25.93
C VAL A 26 -7.78 2.94 24.40
N ALA A 27 -8.45 3.94 23.84
CA ALA A 27 -8.75 4.00 22.40
C ALA A 27 -7.53 4.33 21.54
N ILE A 28 -6.68 5.28 21.97
CA ILE A 28 -5.51 5.75 21.21
C ILE A 28 -4.55 4.60 20.80
N PRO A 29 -4.07 3.73 21.72
CA PRO A 29 -3.13 2.68 21.35
C PRO A 29 -3.74 1.66 20.38
N ARG A 30 -5.03 1.33 20.54
CA ARG A 30 -5.74 0.42 19.64
C ARG A 30 -5.96 1.03 18.25
N PHE A 31 -6.25 2.31 18.18
CA PHE A 31 -6.44 3.01 16.90
C PHE A 31 -5.15 3.04 16.07
N ALA A 32 -3.98 3.23 16.72
CA ALA A 32 -2.70 3.22 16.02
C ALA A 32 -2.37 1.84 15.41
N ALA A 33 -2.59 0.75 16.17
CA ALA A 33 -2.34 -0.60 15.67
C ALA A 33 -3.27 -0.98 14.50
N THR A 34 -4.58 -0.75 14.67
CA THR A 34 -5.58 -1.05 13.63
C THR A 34 -5.35 -0.29 12.33
N ARG A 35 -4.81 0.94 12.40
CA ARG A 35 -4.41 1.69 11.21
C ARG A 35 -3.28 0.99 10.45
N THR A 36 -2.22 0.57 11.14
CA THR A 36 -1.10 -0.13 10.51
C THR A 36 -1.55 -1.45 9.88
N ASP A 37 -2.39 -2.22 10.57
CA ASP A 37 -2.93 -3.48 10.04
C ASP A 37 -3.78 -3.26 8.78
N ALA A 38 -4.55 -2.16 8.74
CA ALA A 38 -5.30 -1.77 7.56
C ALA A 38 -4.40 -1.37 6.38
N GLU A 39 -3.30 -0.65 6.66
CA GLU A 39 -2.30 -0.30 5.64
C GLU A 39 -1.60 -1.55 5.08
N ILE A 40 -1.21 -2.51 5.93
CA ILE A 40 -0.64 -3.81 5.50
C ILE A 40 -1.64 -4.61 4.67
N THR A 41 -2.89 -4.71 5.13
CA THR A 41 -3.94 -5.46 4.41
C THR A 41 -4.20 -4.88 3.02
N ARG A 42 -4.27 -3.54 2.92
CA ARG A 42 -4.41 -2.85 1.64
C ARG A 42 -3.21 -3.12 0.73
N ALA A 43 -2.00 -3.03 1.26
CA ALA A 43 -0.78 -3.30 0.51
C ALA A 43 -0.72 -4.74 -0.01
N ARG A 44 -1.14 -5.74 0.79
CA ARG A 44 -1.26 -7.13 0.35
C ARG A 44 -2.26 -7.27 -0.79
N ALA A 45 -3.41 -6.59 -0.72
CA ALA A 45 -4.41 -6.59 -1.79
C ALA A 45 -3.86 -5.95 -3.09
N ASP A 46 -3.11 -4.86 -2.97
CA ASP A 46 -2.43 -4.23 -4.10
C ASP A 46 -1.42 -5.21 -4.75
N ILE A 47 -0.55 -5.85 -3.95
CA ILE A 47 0.44 -6.83 -4.41
C ILE A 47 -0.24 -8.01 -5.13
N GLY A 48 -1.32 -8.55 -4.55
CA GLY A 48 -2.11 -9.62 -5.16
C GLY A 48 -2.68 -9.22 -6.51
N SER A 49 -3.24 -8.01 -6.59
CA SER A 49 -3.77 -7.44 -7.84
C SER A 49 -2.68 -7.26 -8.90
N ILE A 50 -1.52 -6.72 -8.52
CA ILE A 50 -0.37 -6.54 -9.42
C ILE A 50 0.13 -7.89 -9.94
N ARG A 51 0.34 -8.88 -9.07
CA ARG A 51 0.81 -10.22 -9.47
C ARG A 51 -0.18 -10.92 -10.40
N SER A 52 -1.48 -10.85 -10.08
CA SER A 52 -2.53 -11.42 -10.92
C SER A 52 -2.59 -10.75 -12.31
N ALA A 53 -2.45 -9.42 -12.35
CA ALA A 53 -2.42 -8.67 -13.59
C ALA A 53 -1.19 -9.04 -14.44
N ILE A 54 -0.01 -9.24 -13.81
CA ILE A 54 1.21 -9.68 -14.52
C ILE A 54 0.99 -11.03 -15.21
N VAL A 55 0.39 -11.99 -14.51
CA VAL A 55 0.11 -13.32 -15.07
C VAL A 55 -0.92 -13.24 -16.19
N THR A 56 -1.97 -12.44 -16.03
CA THR A 56 -3.02 -12.26 -17.05
C THR A 56 -2.45 -11.63 -18.33
N GLU A 57 -1.63 -10.59 -18.19
CA GLU A 57 -0.93 -9.98 -19.33
C GLU A 57 0.05 -10.94 -19.99
N ARG A 58 0.76 -11.79 -19.20
CA ARG A 58 1.62 -12.84 -19.75
C ARG A 58 0.83 -13.82 -20.62
N GLN A 59 -0.35 -14.25 -20.16
CA GLN A 59 -1.23 -15.13 -20.94
C GLN A 59 -1.68 -14.44 -22.24
N GLY A 60 -2.11 -13.18 -22.17
CA GLY A 60 -2.48 -12.39 -23.35
C GLY A 60 -1.33 -12.21 -24.35
N ARG A 61 -0.08 -12.12 -23.87
CA ARG A 61 1.13 -12.05 -24.70
C ARG A 61 1.43 -13.37 -25.41
N LEU A 62 1.32 -14.49 -24.71
CA LEU A 62 1.55 -15.83 -25.29
C LEU A 62 0.57 -16.15 -26.41
N ILE A 63 -0.71 -15.77 -26.26
CA ILE A 63 -1.74 -15.94 -27.31
C ILE A 63 -1.37 -15.17 -28.59
N ARG A 64 -0.61 -14.07 -28.46
CA ARG A 64 -0.15 -13.23 -29.57
C ARG A 64 1.22 -13.64 -30.11
N GLY A 65 1.77 -14.76 -29.65
CA GLY A 65 3.09 -15.24 -30.06
C GLY A 65 4.28 -14.49 -29.43
N LEU A 66 4.03 -13.67 -28.40
CA LEU A 66 5.08 -12.95 -27.67
C LEU A 66 5.47 -13.77 -26.42
N ASN A 67 6.73 -14.18 -26.34
CA ASN A 67 7.25 -15.01 -25.25
C ASN A 67 7.89 -14.22 -24.11
N ASP A 68 7.81 -12.89 -24.14
CA ASP A 68 8.37 -12.00 -23.12
C ASP A 68 7.30 -11.54 -22.14
N TYR A 69 7.67 -11.28 -20.89
CA TYR A 69 6.79 -10.57 -19.97
C TYR A 69 6.67 -9.10 -20.39
N MET A 70 5.78 -8.35 -19.73
CA MET A 70 5.68 -6.92 -20.05
C MET A 70 6.97 -6.20 -19.69
N PRO A 71 7.45 -5.30 -20.57
CA PRO A 71 8.76 -4.67 -20.41
C PRO A 71 8.78 -3.63 -19.27
N ARG A 72 7.61 -3.12 -18.87
CA ARG A 72 7.44 -2.19 -17.74
C ARG A 72 6.04 -2.33 -17.15
N LEU A 73 5.93 -2.17 -15.83
CA LEU A 73 4.66 -2.13 -15.11
C LEU A 73 4.08 -0.71 -15.03
N SER A 74 4.90 0.33 -15.15
CA SER A 74 4.43 1.72 -15.13
C SER A 74 5.20 2.63 -16.10
N THR A 75 4.49 3.49 -16.82
CA THR A 75 5.04 4.56 -17.67
C THR A 75 5.06 5.91 -16.98
N GLY A 76 4.17 6.15 -16.01
CA GLY A 76 4.06 7.41 -15.29
C GLY A 76 4.43 7.28 -13.82
N ALA A 77 4.89 8.39 -13.24
CA ALA A 77 5.17 8.49 -11.80
C ALA A 77 3.94 8.86 -10.97
N GLY A 78 2.80 9.21 -11.59
CA GLY A 78 1.58 9.64 -10.88
C GLY A 78 0.55 8.52 -10.65
N ILE A 79 0.35 7.66 -11.64
CA ILE A 79 -0.50 6.46 -11.55
C ILE A 79 0.38 5.28 -11.93
N LEU A 80 0.53 4.35 -11.00
CA LEU A 80 1.41 3.20 -11.09
C LEU A 80 0.67 1.98 -11.61
N PHE A 81 1.41 1.00 -12.13
CA PHE A 81 0.88 -0.31 -12.55
C PHE A 81 -0.15 -0.23 -13.68
N THR A 82 -0.06 0.76 -14.56
CA THR A 82 -0.92 0.89 -15.75
C THR A 82 -0.39 0.12 -16.95
N GLY A 83 0.82 -0.43 -16.90
CA GLY A 83 1.51 -1.00 -18.06
C GLY A 83 2.11 0.08 -18.97
N SER A 84 2.85 -0.35 -20.00
CA SER A 84 3.66 0.55 -20.83
C SER A 84 3.33 0.65 -22.30
N ASP A 85 2.29 -0.05 -22.73
CA ASP A 85 2.04 -0.24 -24.13
C ASP A 85 0.80 0.61 -24.45
N ALA A 86 0.83 1.44 -25.49
CA ALA A 86 -0.28 2.35 -25.85
C ALA A 86 -1.64 1.64 -26.06
N ASN A 87 -1.64 0.30 -26.14
CA ASN A 87 -2.81 -0.57 -26.25
C ASN A 87 -2.93 -1.63 -25.13
N ARG A 88 -2.12 -1.58 -24.06
CA ARG A 88 -2.17 -2.58 -22.98
C ARG A 88 -2.14 -1.93 -21.62
N THR A 89 -3.20 -2.19 -20.87
CA THR A 89 -3.37 -1.75 -19.50
C THR A 89 -3.13 -2.93 -18.58
N LEU A 90 -2.17 -2.83 -17.66
CA LEU A 90 -1.96 -3.85 -16.64
C LEU A 90 -3.12 -3.83 -15.63
N LEU A 91 -3.28 -2.71 -14.93
CA LEU A 91 -4.46 -2.39 -14.16
C LEU A 91 -5.30 -1.36 -14.93
N MET A 92 -6.60 -1.62 -15.07
CA MET A 92 -7.56 -0.66 -15.62
C MET A 92 -7.57 0.63 -14.77
N TYR A 93 -7.52 0.47 -13.45
CA TYR A 93 -7.35 1.54 -12.48
C TYR A 93 -6.01 1.34 -11.79
N GLY A 94 -5.00 2.09 -12.22
CA GLY A 94 -3.68 2.05 -11.59
C GLY A 94 -3.69 2.62 -10.17
N ILE A 95 -2.59 2.41 -9.45
CA ILE A 95 -2.46 2.81 -8.05
C ILE A 95 -1.83 4.20 -8.00
N ALA A 96 -2.48 5.15 -7.32
CA ALA A 96 -1.94 6.50 -7.16
C ALA A 96 -0.59 6.48 -6.43
N ALA A 97 0.40 7.16 -7.01
CA ALA A 97 1.71 7.32 -6.39
C ALA A 97 1.67 8.35 -5.24
N GLY A 98 2.60 8.23 -4.29
CA GLY A 98 2.69 9.12 -3.13
C GLY A 98 1.74 8.75 -1.98
N GLY A 99 0.95 7.69 -2.14
CA GLY A 99 0.31 6.97 -1.03
C GLY A 99 1.28 5.97 -0.43
N ALA A 100 0.85 4.70 -0.30
CA ALA A 100 1.74 3.62 0.13
C ALA A 100 2.87 3.36 -0.88
N TRP A 101 2.57 3.48 -2.19
CA TRP A 101 3.49 3.14 -3.26
C TRP A 101 4.15 4.36 -3.89
N THR A 102 5.44 4.22 -4.20
CA THR A 102 6.22 5.18 -4.99
C THR A 102 7.03 4.43 -6.03
N GLN A 103 7.14 5.00 -7.23
CA GLN A 103 8.02 4.45 -8.27
C GLN A 103 9.49 4.78 -7.93
N GLY A 104 10.32 3.75 -7.91
CA GLY A 104 11.76 3.87 -7.78
C GLY A 104 12.47 3.89 -9.15
N ALA A 105 13.67 3.32 -9.21
CA ALA A 105 14.42 3.19 -10.44
C ALA A 105 13.68 2.34 -11.48
N VAL A 106 13.68 2.78 -12.74
CA VAL A 106 13.03 2.08 -13.84
C VAL A 106 14.04 1.83 -14.94
N ASN A 107 14.35 0.55 -15.19
CA ASN A 107 15.19 0.09 -16.28
C ASN A 107 14.31 -0.66 -17.28
N ALA A 108 13.80 0.08 -18.26
CA ALA A 108 12.87 -0.45 -19.25
C ALA A 108 13.38 -1.76 -19.88
N GLY A 109 12.55 -2.81 -19.86
CA GLY A 109 12.91 -4.12 -20.42
C GLY A 109 13.79 -4.98 -19.53
N VAL A 110 14.19 -4.51 -18.34
CA VAL A 110 15.05 -5.25 -17.40
C VAL A 110 14.40 -5.34 -16.02
N THR A 111 14.26 -4.21 -15.33
CA THR A 111 13.72 -4.16 -13.96
C THR A 111 12.95 -2.88 -13.71
N ASP A 112 11.81 -3.02 -13.03
CA ASP A 112 11.10 -1.89 -12.45
C ASP A 112 11.12 -2.00 -10.93
N VAL A 113 11.53 -0.93 -10.24
CA VAL A 113 11.61 -0.89 -8.79
C VAL A 113 10.50 0.00 -8.25
N TYR A 114 9.85 -0.47 -7.19
CA TYR A 114 8.81 0.23 -6.46
C TYR A 114 9.15 0.21 -4.98
N THR A 115 8.87 1.29 -4.27
CA THR A 115 8.99 1.33 -2.81
C THR A 115 7.61 1.41 -2.20
N ILE A 116 7.44 0.71 -1.08
CA ILE A 116 6.24 0.81 -0.27
C ILE A 116 6.62 1.25 1.14
N THR A 117 5.94 2.28 1.64
CA THR A 117 6.18 2.83 2.99
C THR A 117 4.94 2.62 3.84
N ILE A 118 5.09 1.91 4.96
CA ILE A 118 4.02 1.64 5.94
C ILE A 118 4.58 1.98 7.32
N ASN A 119 3.84 2.81 8.07
CA ASN A 119 4.23 3.23 9.43
C ASN A 119 5.71 3.69 9.55
N GLY A 120 6.21 4.42 8.54
CA GLY A 120 7.59 4.93 8.50
C GLY A 120 8.66 3.92 8.06
N VAL A 121 8.33 2.65 7.88
CA VAL A 121 9.24 1.63 7.35
C VAL A 121 9.04 1.51 5.85
N THR A 122 10.13 1.59 5.08
CA THR A 122 10.08 1.51 3.61
C THR A 122 10.75 0.25 3.11
N THR A 123 10.04 -0.60 2.37
CA THR A 123 10.62 -1.78 1.70
C THR A 123 10.51 -1.67 0.18
N THR A 124 11.35 -2.41 -0.53
CA THR A 124 11.51 -2.29 -1.98
C THR A 124 11.00 -3.55 -2.66
N PHE A 125 10.07 -3.37 -3.60
CA PHE A 125 9.62 -4.37 -4.55
C PHE A 125 10.32 -4.21 -5.88
N THR A 126 10.80 -5.32 -6.43
CA THR A 126 11.43 -5.38 -7.74
C THR A 126 10.60 -6.27 -8.64
N TYR A 127 10.25 -5.74 -9.80
CA TYR A 127 9.77 -6.51 -10.94
C TYR A 127 10.94 -6.84 -11.86
N THR A 128 11.13 -8.11 -12.17
CA THR A 128 12.16 -8.57 -13.12
C THR A 128 11.50 -9.04 -14.40
N VAL A 129 11.78 -8.37 -15.52
CA VAL A 129 11.12 -8.61 -16.81
C VAL A 129 11.42 -10.00 -17.37
N SER A 130 12.62 -10.53 -17.14
CA SER A 130 12.98 -11.86 -17.66
C SER A 130 12.21 -13.00 -16.98
N THR A 131 11.80 -12.82 -15.72
CA THR A 131 11.13 -13.87 -14.92
C THR A 131 9.66 -13.56 -14.65
N GLY A 132 9.22 -12.32 -14.82
CA GLY A 132 7.88 -11.87 -14.47
C GLY A 132 7.63 -11.79 -12.96
N ILE A 133 8.67 -11.94 -12.13
CA ILE A 133 8.53 -11.97 -10.67
C ILE A 133 8.42 -10.54 -10.16
N PHE A 134 7.39 -10.28 -9.35
CA PHE A 134 7.23 -9.06 -8.55
C PHE A 134 7.30 -9.40 -7.06
N ASN A 135 8.44 -9.08 -6.43
CA ASN A 135 8.67 -9.42 -5.03
C ASN A 135 9.59 -8.42 -4.34
N CYS A 136 9.52 -8.38 -3.01
CA CYS A 136 10.49 -7.69 -2.17
C CYS A 136 11.55 -8.66 -1.63
N SER A 137 12.70 -8.12 -1.18
CA SER A 137 13.76 -8.93 -0.59
C SER A 137 13.55 -9.10 0.91
N THR A 138 13.48 -10.34 1.38
CA THR A 138 13.49 -10.69 2.82
C THR A 138 14.91 -10.90 3.36
N THR A 139 15.94 -10.85 2.50
CA THR A 139 17.33 -11.15 2.88
C THR A 139 18.20 -9.90 2.95
N THR A 140 17.84 -8.85 2.21
CA THR A 140 18.58 -7.59 2.08
C THR A 140 17.84 -6.44 2.78
N GLY A 141 18.56 -5.49 3.37
CA GLY A 141 18.00 -4.33 4.08
C GLY A 141 18.11 -4.42 5.61
N THR A 142 17.48 -3.48 6.32
CA THR A 142 17.39 -3.49 7.78
C THR A 142 16.39 -4.55 8.26
N THR A 143 16.45 -4.93 9.54
CA THR A 143 15.51 -5.92 10.12
C THR A 143 14.05 -5.53 9.90
N ALA A 144 13.70 -4.27 10.16
CA ALA A 144 12.34 -3.76 9.95
C ALA A 144 11.87 -3.87 8.49
N GLN A 145 12.76 -3.69 7.51
CA GLN A 145 12.42 -3.83 6.08
C GLN A 145 12.16 -5.27 5.69
N LYS A 146 12.91 -6.22 6.28
CA LYS A 146 12.75 -7.66 6.04
C LYS A 146 11.47 -8.18 6.68
N GLU A 147 11.16 -7.75 7.90
CA GLU A 147 9.91 -8.06 8.60
C GLU A 147 8.71 -7.52 7.82
N LEU A 148 8.73 -6.24 7.42
CA LEU A 148 7.68 -5.67 6.58
C LEU A 148 7.53 -6.43 5.26
N CYS A 149 8.63 -6.81 4.61
CA CYS A 149 8.56 -7.60 3.39
C CYS A 149 7.94 -8.99 3.62
N ALA A 150 8.34 -9.68 4.68
CA ALA A 150 7.77 -10.97 5.06
C ALA A 150 6.27 -10.85 5.35
N ASP A 151 5.87 -9.79 6.04
CA ASP A 151 4.47 -9.49 6.32
C ASP A 151 3.69 -9.09 5.06
N LEU A 152 4.31 -8.56 4.01
CA LEU A 152 3.60 -8.19 2.79
C LEU A 152 3.46 -9.35 1.79
N VAL A 153 4.29 -10.39 1.93
CA VAL A 153 4.37 -11.50 0.97
C VAL A 153 3.71 -12.79 1.49
N ASN A 154 3.57 -12.94 2.81
CA ASN A 154 2.81 -14.03 3.46
C ASN A 154 1.33 -13.70 3.60
#